data_AF-A0A838JMZ8-F1
#
_entry.id   AF-A0A838JMZ8-F1
#
_cell.length_a   1.000
_cell.length_b   1.000
_cell.length_c   1.000
_cell.angle_alpha   90.00
_cell.angle_beta   90.00
_cell.angle_gamma   90.00
#
_symmetry.space_group_name_H-M   'P 1'
#
loop_
_entity.id
_entity.type
_entity.pdbx_description
1 polymer ?
#
loop_
_entity_poly.entity_id
_entity_poly.type
_entity_poly.pdbx_seq_one_letter_code
_entity_poly.pdbx_strand_id
1 'polypeptide(L)'
;MSNPLELEIGRYNAWKEDLIAAVGEYREWLEASNQLDMQQSIRFYDLVEDLKKSRLMLAFIAEFSRGKTELINALFFANFKQRLLPSDMGRTTMCPTEIYHDPSEPPYLRLLPIETRFRDESIAQLKTMPVEWSTIRLN
;
A
#
# COMPACT_ATOMS: atom_id res chain seq x y z
N MET A 1 20.09 -11.41 -9.69
CA MET A 1 19.52 -12.28 -8.64
C MET A 1 18.35 -11.51 -8.07
N SER A 2 17.14 -12.09 -8.11
CA SER A 2 15.95 -11.44 -7.53
C SER A 2 16.12 -11.28 -6.03
N ASN A 3 15.77 -10.12 -5.49
CA ASN A 3 15.89 -9.86 -4.05
C ASN A 3 14.98 -10.85 -3.29
N PRO A 4 15.43 -11.50 -2.20
CA PRO A 4 14.59 -12.39 -1.40
C PRO A 4 13.24 -11.78 -1.01
N LEU A 5 13.20 -10.46 -0.77
CA LEU A 5 11.96 -9.73 -0.50
C LEU A 5 11.01 -9.72 -1.70
N GLU A 6 11.52 -9.52 -2.92
CA GLU A 6 10.71 -9.56 -4.15
C GLU A 6 10.10 -10.95 -4.35
N LEU A 7 10.87 -12.01 -4.06
CA LEU A 7 10.38 -13.39 -4.14
C LEU A 7 9.23 -13.64 -3.16
N GLU A 8 9.37 -13.20 -1.91
CA GLU A 8 8.34 -13.34 -0.89
C GLU A 8 7.06 -12.55 -1.21
N ILE A 9 7.21 -11.33 -1.74
CA ILE A 9 6.08 -10.53 -2.22
C ILE A 9 5.38 -11.24 -3.40
N GLY A 10 6.15 -11.79 -4.34
CA GLY A 10 5.62 -12.57 -5.45
C GLY A 10 4.83 -13.80 -4.98
N ARG A 11 5.39 -14.54 -4.01
CA ARG A 11 4.72 -15.71 -3.42
C ARG A 11 3.42 -15.34 -2.70
N TYR A 12 3.42 -14.24 -1.95
CA TYR A 12 2.21 -13.73 -1.31
C TYR A 12 1.14 -13.34 -2.33
N ASN A 13 1.51 -12.69 -3.43
CA ASN A 13 0.57 -12.34 -4.50
C ASN A 13 -0.02 -13.59 -5.17
N ALA A 14 0.81 -14.58 -5.50
CA ALA A 14 0.33 -15.84 -6.08
C ALA A 14 -0.66 -16.56 -5.14
N TRP A 15 -0.32 -16.70 -3.85
CA TRP A 15 -1.22 -17.28 -2.86
C TRP A 15 -2.56 -16.53 -2.79
N LYS A 16 -2.54 -15.20 -2.88
CA LYS A 16 -3.75 -14.38 -2.85
C LYS A 16 -4.64 -14.62 -4.08
N GLU A 17 -4.03 -14.74 -5.26
CA GLU A 17 -4.74 -15.07 -6.49
C GLU A 17 -5.38 -16.46 -6.42
N ASP A 18 -4.64 -17.46 -5.92
CA ASP A 18 -5.15 -18.81 -5.69
C ASP A 18 -6.34 -18.81 -4.71
N LEU A 19 -6.25 -18.03 -3.63
CA LEU A 19 -7.34 -17.89 -2.67
C LEU A 19 -8.59 -17.26 -3.30
N ILE A 20 -8.43 -16.21 -4.11
CA ILE A 20 -9.54 -15.57 -4.82
C ILE A 20 -10.22 -16.58 -5.77
N ALA A 21 -9.43 -17.38 -6.49
CA ALA A 21 -9.94 -18.41 -7.38
C ALA A 21 -10.74 -19.48 -6.60
N ALA A 22 -10.17 -20.01 -5.51
CA ALA A 22 -10.83 -21.01 -4.67
C ALA A 22 -12.14 -20.50 -4.05
N VAL A 23 -12.19 -19.23 -3.61
CA VAL A 23 -13.42 -18.59 -3.12
C VAL A 23 -14.46 -18.47 -4.24
N GLY A 24 -14.03 -18.15 -5.46
CA GLY A 24 -14.89 -18.10 -6.65
C GLY A 24 -15.50 -19.47 -6.99
N GLU A 25 -14.67 -20.51 -7.07
CA GLU A 25 -15.11 -21.89 -7.31
C GLU A 25 -16.10 -22.37 -6.25
N TYR A 26 -15.86 -22.05 -4.97
CA TYR A 26 -16.77 -22.40 -3.89
C TYR A 26 -18.13 -21.70 -4.03
N ARG A 27 -18.14 -20.42 -4.42
CA ARG A 27 -19.39 -19.68 -4.70
C ARG A 27 -20.17 -20.31 -5.85
N GLU A 28 -19.51 -20.65 -6.95
CA GLU A 28 -20.13 -21.29 -8.11
C GLU A 28 -20.73 -22.66 -7.74
N TRP A 29 -20.04 -23.43 -6.90
CA TRP A 29 -20.56 -24.70 -6.39
C TRP A 29 -21.80 -24.52 -5.50
N LEU A 30 -21.83 -23.50 -4.63
CA LEU A 30 -23.01 -23.18 -3.82
C LEU A 30 -24.20 -22.75 -4.69
N GLU A 31 -23.95 -22.01 -5.77
CA GLU A 31 -24.98 -21.62 -6.73
C GLU A 31 -25.54 -22.84 -7.46
N ALA A 32 -24.66 -23.72 -7.97
CA ALA A 32 -25.05 -24.95 -8.65
C ALA A 32 -25.82 -25.94 -7.76
N SER A 33 -25.56 -25.94 -6.45
CA SER A 33 -26.29 -26.75 -5.46
C SER A 33 -27.54 -26.07 -4.91
N ASN A 34 -27.89 -24.87 -5.39
CA ASN A 34 -29.03 -24.07 -4.94
C ASN A 34 -28.97 -23.78 -3.41
N GLN A 35 -27.75 -23.66 -2.88
CA GLN A 35 -27.45 -23.34 -1.47
C GLN A 35 -26.99 -21.89 -1.28
N LEU A 36 -26.80 -21.15 -2.38
CA LEU A 36 -26.42 -19.75 -2.36
C LEU A 36 -27.67 -18.85 -2.23
N ASP A 37 -27.78 -18.13 -1.11
CA ASP A 37 -28.77 -17.07 -0.95
C ASP A 37 -28.20 -15.68 -1.30
N MET A 38 -29.08 -14.67 -1.33
CA MET A 38 -28.71 -13.30 -1.68
C MET A 38 -27.70 -12.69 -0.69
N GLN A 39 -27.83 -12.94 0.62
CA GLN A 39 -26.92 -12.39 1.62
C GLN A 39 -25.53 -13.01 1.51
N GLN A 40 -25.46 -14.33 1.27
CA GLN A 40 -24.22 -15.04 1.02
C GLN A 40 -23.55 -14.53 -0.25
N SER A 41 -24.30 -14.34 -1.34
CA SER A 41 -23.78 -13.81 -2.60
C SER A 41 -23.11 -12.44 -2.43
N ILE A 42 -23.74 -11.52 -1.68
CA ILE A 42 -23.16 -10.21 -1.34
C ILE A 42 -21.87 -10.38 -0.53
N ARG A 43 -21.86 -11.26 0.48
CA ARG A 43 -20.66 -11.51 1.30
C ARG A 43 -19.49 -12.07 0.49
N PHE A 44 -19.76 -12.97 -0.47
CA PHE A 44 -18.74 -13.47 -1.38
C PHE A 44 -18.16 -12.35 -2.26
N TYR A 45 -19.03 -11.48 -2.77
CA TYR A 45 -18.61 -10.33 -3.55
C TYR A 45 -17.70 -9.40 -2.73
N ASP A 46 -18.13 -9.02 -1.54
CA ASP A 46 -17.36 -8.15 -0.64
C ASP A 46 -16.00 -8.78 -0.28
N LEU A 47 -15.98 -10.08 0.07
CA LEU A 47 -14.75 -10.81 0.39
C LEU A 47 -13.76 -10.80 -0.78
N VAL A 48 -14.23 -11.07 -2.01
CA VAL A 48 -13.38 -11.07 -3.20
C VAL A 48 -12.87 -9.65 -3.49
N GLU A 49 -13.70 -8.64 -3.35
CA GLU A 49 -13.31 -7.24 -3.53
C GLU A 49 -12.27 -6.79 -2.49
N ASP A 50 -12.42 -7.19 -1.23
CA ASP A 50 -11.45 -6.91 -0.17
C ASP A 50 -10.11 -7.59 -0.41
N LEU A 51 -10.12 -8.87 -0.83
CA LEU A 51 -8.90 -9.59 -1.21
C LEU A 51 -8.20 -8.91 -2.39
N LYS A 52 -8.93 -8.48 -3.42
CA LYS A 52 -8.36 -7.75 -4.57
C LYS A 52 -7.76 -6.40 -4.18
N LYS A 53 -8.45 -5.64 -3.31
CA LYS A 53 -8.03 -4.30 -2.87
C LYS A 53 -6.94 -4.34 -1.80
N SER A 54 -6.72 -5.48 -1.16
CA SER A 54 -5.70 -5.63 -0.12
C SER A 54 -4.31 -5.26 -0.65
N ARG A 55 -3.61 -4.42 0.11
CA ARG A 55 -2.24 -3.98 -0.17
C ARG A 55 -1.32 -4.47 0.95
N LEU A 56 -0.11 -4.89 0.59
CA LEU A 56 0.93 -5.15 1.58
C LEU A 56 1.44 -3.80 2.11
N MET A 57 1.26 -3.54 3.40
CA MET A 57 1.75 -2.34 4.07
C MET A 57 2.96 -2.68 4.95
N LEU A 58 4.04 -1.93 4.76
CA LEU A 58 5.26 -2.05 5.56
C LEU A 58 5.51 -0.74 6.31
N ALA A 59 5.52 -0.79 7.63
CA ALA A 59 5.77 0.36 8.49
C ALA A 59 7.20 0.33 9.05
N PHE A 60 7.99 1.36 8.74
CA PHE A 60 9.36 1.49 9.23
C PHE A 60 9.41 2.47 10.40
N ILE A 61 9.52 1.96 11.63
CA ILE A 61 9.55 2.74 12.87
C ILE A 61 10.88 2.52 13.57
N ALA A 62 11.54 3.59 14.00
CA ALA A 62 12.77 3.53 14.81
C ALA A 62 13.05 4.91 15.42
N GLU A 63 14.14 5.06 16.17
CA GLU A 63 14.63 6.37 16.64
C GLU A 63 15.28 7.19 15.51
N PHE A 64 15.44 8.50 15.76
CA PHE A 64 16.13 9.41 14.84
C PHE A 64 17.54 8.90 14.48
N SER A 65 17.95 9.03 13.22
CA SER A 65 19.29 8.70 12.72
C SER A 65 19.75 7.24 12.88
N ARG A 66 18.81 6.28 12.91
CA ARG A 66 19.11 4.82 12.95
C ARG A 66 19.08 4.14 11.57
N GLY A 67 19.33 4.87 10.48
CA GLY A 67 19.46 4.28 9.14
C GLY A 67 18.17 3.79 8.49
N LYS A 68 16.97 4.14 9.00
CA LYS A 68 15.68 3.76 8.40
C LYS A 68 15.59 4.06 6.90
N THR A 69 16.00 5.27 6.52
CA THR A 69 15.93 5.72 5.13
C THR A 69 16.90 4.95 4.24
N GLU A 70 18.08 4.62 4.76
CA GLU A 70 19.05 3.80 4.03
C GLU A 70 18.56 2.35 3.88
N LEU A 71 17.88 1.79 4.89
CA LEU A 71 17.24 0.49 4.79
C LEU A 71 16.15 0.47 3.70
N ILE A 72 15.30 1.49 3.65
CA ILE A 72 14.27 1.60 2.59
C ILE A 72 14.92 1.68 1.20
N ASN A 73 15.97 2.51 1.05
CA ASN A 73 16.74 2.59 -0.19
C ASN A 73 17.35 1.23 -0.58
N ALA A 74 17.95 0.51 0.37
CA ALA A 74 18.55 -0.80 0.11
C ALA A 74 17.52 -1.89 -0.22
N LEU A 75 16.35 -1.88 0.43
CA LEU A 75 15.32 -2.89 0.20
C LEU A 75 14.58 -2.72 -1.13
N PHE A 76 14.23 -1.48 -1.50
CA PHE A 76 13.34 -1.22 -2.65
C PHE A 76 14.02 -0.53 -3.83
N PHE A 77 15.15 0.14 -3.59
CA PHE A 77 15.77 1.02 -4.59
C PHE A 77 17.25 0.71 -4.83
N ALA A 78 17.75 -0.47 -4.42
CA ALA A 78 19.17 -0.84 -4.59
C ALA A 78 19.64 -0.81 -6.06
N ASN A 79 18.74 -1.11 -6.99
CA ASN A 79 19.02 -1.08 -8.43
C ASN A 79 18.78 0.30 -9.06
N PHE A 80 18.07 1.18 -8.35
CA PHE A 80 17.94 2.57 -8.72
C PHE A 80 19.28 3.21 -8.37
N LYS A 81 20.12 3.49 -9.37
CA LYS A 81 21.52 3.96 -9.19
C LYS A 81 21.66 5.31 -8.46
N GLN A 82 20.57 5.82 -7.86
CA GLN A 82 20.48 7.00 -7.03
C GLN A 82 19.65 6.67 -5.78
N ARG A 83 19.92 7.36 -4.68
CA ARG A 83 19.07 7.31 -3.48
C ARG A 83 17.73 8.00 -3.76
N LEU A 84 16.62 7.26 -3.68
CA LEU A 84 15.29 7.85 -3.84
C LEU A 84 14.94 8.72 -2.63
N LEU A 85 15.09 8.16 -1.43
CA LEU A 85 14.87 8.90 -0.20
C LEU A 85 16.19 9.49 0.32
N PRO A 86 16.19 10.74 0.82
CA PRO A 86 17.40 11.37 1.31
C PRO A 86 17.87 10.73 2.61
N SER A 87 19.11 10.23 2.63
CA SER A 87 19.68 9.51 3.79
C SER A 87 20.94 10.15 4.39
N ASP A 88 21.36 11.31 3.86
CA ASP A 88 22.49 12.05 4.44
C ASP A 88 22.13 12.62 5.82
N MET A 89 23.15 12.83 6.65
CA MET A 89 22.99 13.44 7.97
C MET A 89 22.28 14.79 7.86
N GLY A 90 21.19 14.97 8.64
CA GLY A 90 20.38 16.19 8.61
C GLY A 90 19.44 16.32 7.41
N ARG A 91 19.43 15.36 6.47
CA ARG A 91 18.53 15.34 5.30
C ARG A 91 17.49 14.23 5.34
N THR A 92 17.41 13.44 6.41
CA THR A 92 16.40 12.37 6.56
C THR A 92 14.97 12.94 6.61
N THR A 93 14.00 12.13 6.19
CA THR A 93 12.57 12.48 6.31
C THR A 93 12.19 12.69 7.78
N MET A 94 11.60 13.86 8.07
CA MET A 94 11.12 14.27 9.40
C MET A 94 9.59 14.27 9.51
N CYS A 95 8.91 13.96 8.41
CA CYS A 95 7.47 13.81 8.32
C CYS A 95 7.10 12.34 8.02
N PRO A 96 5.93 11.87 8.48
CA PRO A 96 5.35 10.62 8.00
C PRO A 96 5.31 10.64 6.47
N THR A 97 5.95 9.66 5.85
CA THR A 97 6.09 9.57 4.39
C THR A 97 5.59 8.21 3.96
N GLU A 98 4.69 8.20 2.98
CA GLU A 98 4.18 6.97 2.38
C GLU A 98 4.62 6.91 0.91
N ILE A 99 5.06 5.72 0.51
CA ILE A 99 5.37 5.41 -0.89
C ILE A 99 4.48 4.23 -1.25
N TYR A 100 3.73 4.39 -2.33
CA TYR A 100 2.91 3.32 -2.87
C TYR A 100 2.81 3.44 -4.38
N HIS A 101 2.44 2.33 -5.01
CA HIS A 101 2.09 2.30 -6.41
C HIS A 101 0.56 2.37 -6.57
N ASP A 102 0.09 3.19 -7.49
CA ASP A 102 -1.30 3.26 -7.91
C ASP A 102 -1.38 3.23 -9.44
N PRO A 103 -1.87 2.15 -10.06
CA PRO A 103 -1.94 2.06 -11.51
C PRO A 103 -2.97 3.02 -12.13
N SER A 104 -3.88 3.59 -11.32
CA SER A 104 -4.92 4.51 -11.81
C SER A 104 -4.46 5.96 -11.92
N GLU A 105 -3.27 6.29 -11.43
CA GLU A 105 -2.77 7.66 -11.38
C GLU A 105 -1.33 7.75 -11.92
N PRO A 106 -0.99 8.79 -12.70
CA PRO A 106 0.40 9.03 -13.05
C PRO A 106 1.19 9.50 -11.82
N PRO A 107 2.52 9.30 -11.78
CA PRO A 107 3.36 9.63 -10.62
C PRO A 107 3.13 11.05 -10.06
N TYR A 108 3.03 11.17 -8.74
CA TYR A 108 2.80 12.44 -8.06
C TYR A 108 3.41 12.47 -6.66
N LEU A 109 3.55 13.68 -6.13
CA LEU A 109 3.79 13.98 -4.73
C LEU A 109 2.54 14.65 -4.15
N ARG A 110 2.00 14.09 -3.06
CA ARG A 110 0.89 14.67 -2.29
C ARG A 110 1.39 15.19 -0.96
N LEU A 111 1.08 16.44 -0.66
CA LEU A 111 1.57 17.16 0.51
C LEU A 111 0.40 17.66 1.33
N LEU A 112 0.47 17.45 2.65
CA LEU A 112 -0.35 18.14 3.61
C LEU A 112 0.37 19.41 4.09
N PRO A 113 -0.31 20.57 4.17
CA PRO A 113 0.24 21.76 4.81
C PRO A 113 0.67 21.48 6.25
N ILE A 114 1.78 22.07 6.70
CA ILE A 114 2.33 21.83 8.05
C ILE A 114 1.37 22.27 9.15
N GLU A 115 0.49 23.23 8.85
CA GLU A 115 -0.54 23.77 9.72
C GLU A 115 -1.55 22.69 10.14
N THR A 116 -1.73 21.64 9.33
CA THR A 116 -2.62 20.51 9.65
C THR A 116 -2.19 19.77 10.93
N ARG A 117 -0.91 19.87 11.32
CA ARG A 117 -0.38 19.27 12.55
C ARG A 117 -0.99 19.87 13.83
N PHE A 118 -1.51 21.09 13.77
CA PHE A 118 -2.13 21.76 14.92
C PHE A 118 -3.63 21.51 15.03
N ARG A 119 -4.21 20.75 14.08
CA ARG A 119 -5.63 20.40 14.10
C ARG A 119 -5.84 19.04 14.77
N ASP A 120 -7.09 18.76 15.15
CA ASP A 120 -7.46 17.53 15.86
C ASP A 120 -7.64 16.32 14.91
N GLU A 121 -7.74 16.56 13.59
CA GLU A 121 -7.88 15.49 12.60
C GLU A 121 -6.61 14.65 12.49
N SER A 122 -6.78 13.33 12.59
CA SER A 122 -5.71 12.37 12.30
C SER A 122 -5.34 12.37 10.81
N ILE A 123 -4.13 11.89 10.50
CA ILE A 123 -3.69 11.67 9.10
C ILE A 123 -4.69 10.76 8.36
N ALA A 124 -5.26 9.76 9.03
CA ALA A 124 -6.25 8.86 8.44
C ALA A 124 -7.52 9.61 8.00
N GLN A 125 -7.98 10.58 8.80
CA GLN A 125 -9.10 11.46 8.44
C GLN A 125 -8.73 12.45 7.34
N LEU A 126 -7.54 13.07 7.43
CA LEU A 126 -7.08 14.01 6.40
C LEU A 126 -6.94 13.35 5.03
N LYS A 127 -6.55 12.08 4.95
CA LYS A 127 -6.49 11.31 3.69
C LYS A 127 -7.84 11.21 2.97
N THR A 128 -8.96 11.25 3.70
CA THR A 128 -10.30 11.22 3.10
C THR A 128 -10.79 12.61 2.69
N MET A 129 -9.97 13.66 2.83
CA MET A 129 -10.30 15.05 2.52
C MET A 129 -9.40 15.57 1.39
N PRO A 130 -9.69 15.27 0.11
CA PRO A 130 -8.82 15.66 -1.01
C PRO A 130 -8.46 17.14 -1.08
N VAL A 131 -9.36 18.02 -0.60
CA VAL A 131 -9.19 19.48 -0.57
C VAL A 131 -8.02 19.94 0.33
N GLU A 132 -7.64 19.15 1.33
CA GLU A 132 -6.52 19.46 2.24
C GLU A 132 -5.15 19.17 1.60
N TRP A 133 -5.12 18.45 0.46
CA TRP A 133 -3.88 17.98 -0.15
C TRP A 133 -3.48 18.83 -1.35
N SER A 134 -2.22 19.26 -1.35
CA SER A 134 -1.58 19.81 -2.55
C SER A 134 -0.93 18.68 -3.35
N THR A 135 -1.27 18.56 -4.64
CA THR A 135 -0.72 17.53 -5.53
C THR A 135 0.24 18.16 -6.54
N ILE A 136 1.46 17.64 -6.60
CA ILE A 136 2.48 18.01 -7.59
C ILE A 136 2.71 16.79 -8.49
N ARG A 137 2.50 16.94 -9.80
CA ARG A 137 2.80 15.87 -10.76
C ARG A 137 4.33 15.73 -10.90
N LEU A 138 4.80 14.49 -10.95
CA LEU A 138 6.19 14.18 -11.22
C LEU A 138 6.32 13.86 -12.72
N ASN A 139 7.34 14.45 -13.36
CA ASN A 139 7.63 14.28 -14.79
C ASN A 139 8.47 13.03 -15.05
#